data_AF-A0A419K4F8-F1
#
_entry.id   AF-A0A419K4F8-F1
#
_cell.length_a   1.000
_cell.length_b   1.000
_cell.length_c   1.000
_cell.angle_alpha   90.00
_cell.angle_beta   90.00
_cell.angle_gamma   90.00
#
_symmetry.space_group_name_H-M   'P 1'
#
loop_
_entity.id
_entity.type
_entity.pdbx_description
1 polymer ?
#
loop_
_entity_poly.entity_id
_entity_poly.type
_entity_poly.pdbx_seq_one_letter_code
_entity_poly.pdbx_strand_id
1 'polypeptide(L)'
;MKVKAKIAVATVSGKAYYLIVNELKRRNTSFLSLVPGEPVPLEIKVVITTEKEKARINHEKILVYKDGINMEALIEEALRIAQGKENYEKVVIGVDPGKVFGLAVLADGKVVRRENCFSVKEALNRIISIVKNFRKMQVSSIRVKIGNGVPEYKEKLLKVLDKALPLNVVLESVSEAGTNRYTSEEKHRRGMRDIVSAIRIAGRNGQIFQRRRKNAEKS
;
A
#
# COMPACT_ATOMS: atom_id res chain seq x y z
N MET A 1 -15.69 -22.91 5.52
CA MET A 1 -14.73 -23.26 4.45
C MET A 1 -13.33 -22.88 4.91
N LYS A 2 -12.35 -23.79 4.91
CA LYS A 2 -10.94 -23.45 5.18
C LYS A 2 -10.44 -22.56 4.05
N VAL A 3 -9.91 -21.38 4.36
CA VAL A 3 -9.24 -20.52 3.38
C VAL A 3 -7.99 -21.28 2.89
N LYS A 4 -7.97 -21.68 1.62
CA LYS A 4 -6.79 -22.30 1.02
C LYS A 4 -5.70 -21.24 0.82
N ALA A 5 -4.48 -21.56 1.24
CA ALA A 5 -3.33 -20.67 1.05
C ALA A 5 -3.02 -20.49 -0.44
N LYS A 6 -2.69 -19.26 -0.83
CA LYS A 6 -2.24 -18.92 -2.20
C LYS A 6 -0.78 -18.47 -2.25
N ILE A 7 -0.13 -18.38 -1.09
CA ILE A 7 1.28 -18.02 -0.93
C ILE A 7 1.98 -19.22 -0.34
N ALA A 8 3.14 -19.59 -0.88
CA ALA A 8 4.04 -20.54 -0.24
C ALA A 8 5.32 -19.85 0.25
N VAL A 9 5.88 -20.33 1.36
CA VAL A 9 7.20 -19.96 1.87
C VAL A 9 8.08 -21.20 1.77
N ALA A 10 9.04 -21.17 0.84
CA ALA A 10 9.91 -22.31 0.54
C ALA A 10 11.37 -21.97 0.88
N THR A 11 11.80 -22.30 2.10
CA THR A 11 13.17 -22.04 2.57
C THR A 11 13.53 -22.94 3.75
N VAL A 12 14.80 -23.36 3.82
CA VAL A 12 15.40 -24.02 5.00
C VAL A 12 16.20 -23.03 5.87
N SER A 13 16.31 -21.76 5.47
CA SER A 13 16.92 -20.72 6.29
C SER A 13 15.98 -20.32 7.42
N GLY A 14 16.31 -20.73 8.66
CA GLY A 14 15.49 -20.41 9.84
C GLY A 14 15.27 -18.91 10.05
N LYS A 15 16.28 -18.08 9.78
CA LYS A 15 16.18 -16.62 9.85
C LYS A 15 15.18 -16.06 8.83
N ALA A 16 15.32 -16.42 7.55
CA ALA A 16 14.44 -15.93 6.50
C ALA A 16 12.99 -16.40 6.74
N TYR A 17 12.83 -17.68 7.08
CA TYR A 17 11.53 -18.27 7.42
C TYR A 17 10.83 -17.49 8.53
N TYR A 18 11.53 -17.27 9.66
CA TYR A 18 10.99 -16.54 10.81
C TYR A 18 10.51 -15.13 10.43
N LEU A 19 11.33 -14.37 9.70
CA LEU A 19 11.00 -13.00 9.30
C LEU A 19 9.79 -12.94 8.36
N ILE A 20 9.75 -13.80 7.34
CA ILE A 20 8.67 -13.87 6.35
C ILE A 20 7.36 -14.29 7.04
N VAL A 21 7.41 -15.37 7.83
CA VAL A 21 6.23 -15.95 8.49
C VAL A 21 5.64 -14.99 9.53
N ASN A 22 6.47 -14.31 10.31
CA ASN A 22 5.98 -13.34 11.28
C ASN A 22 5.22 -12.20 10.61
N GLU A 23 5.73 -11.68 9.49
CA GLU A 23 5.06 -10.60 8.77
C GLU A 23 3.74 -11.08 8.12
N LEU A 24 3.71 -12.29 7.55
CA LEU A 24 2.48 -12.90 7.01
C LEU A 24 1.42 -13.11 8.10
N LYS A 25 1.83 -13.63 9.27
CA LYS A 25 0.94 -13.84 10.42
C LYS A 25 0.42 -12.52 10.98
N ARG A 26 1.27 -11.50 11.09
CA ARG A 26 0.87 -10.14 11.52
C ARG A 26 -0.24 -9.56 10.62
N ARG A 27 -0.26 -9.94 9.35
CA ARG A 27 -1.27 -9.54 8.36
C ARG A 27 -2.44 -10.54 8.22
N ASN A 28 -2.54 -11.53 9.11
CA ASN A 28 -3.56 -12.58 9.09
C ASN A 28 -3.69 -13.28 7.72
N THR A 29 -2.56 -13.58 7.09
CA THR A 29 -2.48 -14.15 5.74
C THR A 29 -2.19 -15.64 5.80
N SER A 30 -3.02 -16.46 5.14
CA SER A 30 -2.79 -17.90 5.01
C SER A 30 -1.65 -18.19 4.03
N PHE A 31 -0.71 -19.05 4.44
CA PHE A 31 0.42 -19.49 3.63
C PHE A 31 0.69 -20.98 3.83
N LEU A 32 1.43 -21.57 2.89
CA LEU A 32 1.95 -22.95 2.96
C LEU A 32 3.46 -22.92 3.15
N SER A 33 4.00 -23.71 4.07
CA SER A 33 5.45 -23.90 4.19
C SER A 33 5.88 -25.10 3.36
N LEU A 34 6.95 -24.95 2.58
CA LEU A 34 7.50 -26.00 1.72
C LEU A 34 9.02 -26.11 1.93
N VAL A 35 9.58 -27.27 1.67
CA VAL A 35 11.03 -27.44 1.54
C VAL A 35 11.43 -27.17 0.08
N PRO A 36 12.50 -26.38 -0.19
CA PRO A 36 12.98 -26.18 -1.55
C PRO A 36 13.29 -27.50 -2.27
N GLY A 37 12.68 -27.71 -3.44
CA GLY A 37 12.73 -28.95 -4.21
C GLY A 37 11.45 -29.79 -4.13
N GLU A 38 10.57 -29.52 -3.16
CA GLU A 38 9.23 -30.12 -3.14
C GLU A 38 8.34 -29.53 -4.23
N PRO A 39 7.39 -30.32 -4.78
CA PRO A 39 6.43 -29.84 -5.75
C PRO A 39 5.54 -28.76 -5.14
N VAL A 40 5.36 -27.66 -5.88
CA VAL A 40 4.50 -26.55 -5.47
C VAL A 40 3.05 -26.85 -5.90
N PRO A 41 2.06 -26.86 -4.98
CA PRO A 41 0.66 -27.11 -5.34
C PRO A 41 0.10 -26.07 -6.33
N LEU A 42 -0.81 -26.50 -7.20
CA LEU A 42 -1.39 -25.66 -8.28
C LEU A 42 -2.18 -24.45 -7.76
N GLU A 43 -2.72 -24.50 -6.54
CA GLU A 43 -3.41 -23.37 -5.92
C GLU A 43 -2.48 -22.22 -5.51
N ILE A 44 -1.18 -22.49 -5.35
CA ILE A 44 -0.19 -21.47 -5.03
C ILE A 44 -0.03 -20.54 -6.23
N LYS A 45 -0.04 -19.24 -5.94
CA LYS A 45 0.13 -18.17 -6.94
C LYS A 45 1.47 -17.49 -6.84
N VAL A 46 2.18 -17.66 -5.72
CA VAL A 46 3.51 -17.09 -5.51
C VAL A 46 4.27 -17.87 -4.45
N VAL A 47 5.57 -18.05 -4.67
CA VAL A 47 6.49 -18.65 -3.69
C VAL A 47 7.47 -17.58 -3.20
N ILE A 48 7.65 -17.46 -1.89
CA ILE A 48 8.69 -16.65 -1.27
C ILE A 48 9.84 -17.58 -0.86
N THR A 49 11.06 -17.28 -1.29
CA THR A 49 12.27 -18.10 -1.04
C THR A 49 13.49 -17.21 -0.88
N THR A 50 14.68 -17.77 -0.65
CA THR A 50 15.94 -17.01 -0.65
C THR A 50 16.66 -17.11 -1.99
N GLU A 51 17.62 -16.22 -2.25
CA GLU A 51 18.36 -16.23 -3.53
C GLU A 51 19.10 -17.55 -3.76
N LYS A 52 19.67 -18.14 -2.71
CA LYS A 52 20.40 -19.42 -2.78
C LYS A 52 19.49 -20.61 -3.08
N GLU A 53 18.21 -20.50 -2.73
CA GLU A 53 17.24 -21.60 -2.83
C GLU A 53 16.34 -21.47 -4.06
N LYS A 54 16.30 -20.29 -4.70
CA LYS A 54 15.47 -19.97 -5.86
C LYS A 54 15.55 -21.01 -6.97
N ALA A 55 16.74 -21.49 -7.29
CA ALA A 55 16.96 -22.47 -8.36
C ALA A 55 16.29 -23.84 -8.09
N ARG A 56 15.93 -24.12 -6.84
CA ARG A 56 15.24 -25.36 -6.42
C ARG A 56 13.72 -25.21 -6.42
N ILE A 57 13.19 -24.06 -6.80
CA ILE A 57 11.76 -23.78 -6.82
C ILE A 57 11.25 -23.80 -8.25
N ASN A 58 10.35 -24.74 -8.56
CA ASN A 58 9.68 -24.79 -9.84
C ASN A 58 8.30 -24.12 -9.75
N HIS A 59 8.25 -22.81 -9.99
CA HIS A 59 7.01 -22.02 -9.99
C HIS A 59 7.19 -20.75 -10.83
N GLU A 60 6.14 -20.31 -11.54
CA GLU A 60 6.20 -19.16 -12.45
C GLU A 60 6.53 -17.84 -11.74
N LYS A 61 5.95 -17.63 -10.55
CA LYS A 61 6.12 -16.41 -9.75
C LYS A 61 6.89 -16.71 -8.47
N ILE A 62 8.14 -16.25 -8.40
CA ILE A 62 9.01 -16.43 -7.26
C ILE A 62 9.48 -15.06 -6.76
N LEU A 63 9.27 -14.79 -5.48
CA LEU A 63 9.77 -13.61 -4.78
C LEU A 63 10.94 -13.99 -3.89
N VAL A 64 12.02 -13.22 -4.00
CA VAL A 64 13.28 -13.52 -3.31
C VAL A 64 13.46 -12.61 -2.10
N TYR A 65 13.57 -13.21 -0.92
CA TYR A 65 14.07 -12.54 0.27
C TYR A 65 15.59 -12.37 0.19
N LYS A 66 16.07 -11.16 0.49
CA LYS A 66 17.49 -10.84 0.69
C LYS A 66 17.63 -10.07 2.01
N ASP A 67 18.77 -10.20 2.66
CA ASP A 67 19.03 -9.40 3.85
C ASP A 67 19.06 -7.90 3.50
N GLY A 68 18.42 -7.08 4.33
CA GLY A 68 18.30 -5.63 4.14
C GLY A 68 17.15 -5.17 3.22
N ILE A 69 16.33 -6.07 2.68
CA ILE A 69 15.14 -5.66 1.91
C ILE A 69 14.03 -5.14 2.84
N ASN A 70 13.12 -4.35 2.27
CA ASN A 70 11.89 -3.98 2.94
C ASN A 70 10.91 -5.18 2.98
N MET A 71 10.81 -5.84 4.13
CA MET A 71 9.95 -7.01 4.35
C MET A 71 8.47 -6.71 4.07
N GLU A 72 7.99 -5.51 4.44
CA GLU A 72 6.61 -5.11 4.18
C GLU A 72 6.31 -5.08 2.68
N ALA A 73 7.24 -4.53 1.88
CA ALA A 73 7.09 -4.44 0.43
C ALA A 73 7.07 -5.83 -0.23
N LEU A 74 7.93 -6.75 0.23
CA LEU A 74 7.96 -8.12 -0.26
C LEU A 74 6.63 -8.86 0.01
N ILE A 75 6.09 -8.75 1.22
CA ILE A 75 4.80 -9.39 1.55
C ILE A 75 3.64 -8.73 0.81
N GLU A 76 3.67 -7.42 0.60
CA GLU A 76 2.65 -6.74 -0.20
C GLU A 76 2.65 -7.19 -1.66
N GLU A 77 3.82 -7.43 -2.21
CA GLU A 77 3.95 -8.01 -3.55
C GLU A 77 3.39 -9.44 -3.60
N ALA A 78 3.72 -10.27 -2.62
CA ALA A 78 3.18 -11.64 -2.53
C ALA A 78 1.64 -11.65 -2.43
N LEU A 79 1.07 -10.81 -1.56
CA LEU A 79 -0.37 -10.65 -1.39
C LEU A 79 -1.07 -10.22 -2.69
N ARG A 80 -0.43 -9.32 -3.44
CA ARG A 80 -0.95 -8.82 -4.71
C ARG A 80 -1.02 -9.92 -5.76
N ILE A 81 0.07 -10.68 -5.94
CA ILE A 81 0.13 -11.82 -6.86
C ILE A 81 -0.89 -12.88 -6.45
N ALA A 82 -0.99 -13.18 -5.15
CA ALA A 82 -1.98 -14.11 -4.62
C ALA A 82 -3.45 -13.70 -4.92
N GLN A 83 -3.72 -12.41 -5.07
CA GLN A 83 -5.04 -11.91 -5.46
C GLN A 83 -5.27 -11.92 -6.97
N GLY A 84 -4.28 -12.32 -7.79
CA GLY A 84 -4.37 -12.32 -9.25
C GLY A 84 -4.36 -10.91 -9.86
N LYS A 85 -3.84 -9.92 -9.14
CA LYS A 85 -3.89 -8.50 -9.51
C LYS A 85 -2.55 -8.03 -10.01
N GLU A 86 -2.12 -8.57 -11.15
CA GLU A 86 -0.83 -8.19 -11.75
C GLU A 86 -0.87 -6.78 -12.34
N ASN A 87 -2.05 -6.32 -12.74
CA ASN A 87 -2.30 -4.98 -13.25
C ASN A 87 -3.46 -4.33 -12.46
N TYR A 88 -3.43 -3.01 -12.35
CA TYR A 88 -4.52 -2.22 -11.79
C TYR A 88 -4.84 -1.10 -12.75
N GLU A 89 -6.11 -0.85 -13.05
CA GLU A 89 -6.45 0.30 -13.91
C GLU A 89 -6.30 1.61 -13.13
N LYS A 90 -6.73 1.59 -11.86
CA LYS A 90 -6.81 2.79 -11.04
C LYS A 90 -6.33 2.53 -9.61
N VAL A 91 -5.34 3.30 -9.19
CA VAL A 91 -4.89 3.36 -7.80
C VAL A 91 -5.24 4.73 -7.21
N VAL A 92 -5.91 4.72 -6.06
CA VAL A 92 -6.26 5.93 -5.31
C VAL A 92 -5.70 5.84 -3.91
N ILE A 93 -4.89 6.83 -3.53
CA ILE A 93 -4.36 6.99 -2.19
C ILE A 93 -5.19 8.07 -1.50
N GLY A 94 -6.04 7.69 -0.54
CA GLY A 94 -6.79 8.62 0.29
C GLY A 94 -6.00 8.96 1.55
N VAL A 95 -5.99 10.25 1.90
CA VAL A 95 -5.30 10.76 3.08
C VAL A 95 -6.22 11.69 3.84
N ASP A 96 -6.42 11.42 5.13
CA ASP A 96 -7.09 12.32 6.07
C ASP A 96 -6.03 13.07 6.91
N PRO A 97 -5.80 14.37 6.67
CA PRO A 97 -4.76 15.12 7.36
C PRO A 97 -5.19 15.63 8.75
N GLY A 98 -4.38 15.35 9.76
CA GLY A 98 -4.58 15.82 11.13
C GLY A 98 -3.35 15.59 12.02
N LYS A 99 -3.53 15.57 13.34
CA LYS A 99 -2.44 15.19 14.28
C LYS A 99 -1.94 13.75 14.03
N VAL A 100 -2.86 12.89 13.61
CA VAL A 100 -2.60 11.55 13.06
C VAL A 100 -3.20 11.56 11.66
N PHE A 101 -2.43 11.10 10.68
CA PHE A 101 -2.83 11.03 9.28
C PHE A 101 -3.38 9.64 9.02
N GLY A 102 -4.66 9.55 8.66
CA GLY A 102 -5.20 8.31 8.12
C GLY A 102 -4.75 8.14 6.67
N LEU A 103 -4.23 6.96 6.32
CA LEU A 103 -3.86 6.63 4.94
C LEU A 103 -4.57 5.34 4.51
N ALA A 104 -5.18 5.40 3.33
CA ALA A 104 -5.79 4.23 2.69
C ALA A 104 -5.41 4.16 1.21
N VAL A 105 -5.13 2.96 0.72
CA VAL A 105 -4.89 2.71 -0.71
C VAL A 105 -6.01 1.84 -1.24
N LEU A 106 -6.69 2.34 -2.27
CA LEU A 106 -7.68 1.61 -3.04
C LEU A 106 -7.08 1.29 -4.40
N ALA A 107 -7.22 0.04 -4.83
CA ALA A 107 -6.82 -0.40 -6.16
C ALA A 107 -8.05 -1.06 -6.80
N ASP A 108 -8.53 -0.46 -7.89
CA ASP A 108 -9.80 -0.77 -8.56
C ASP A 108 -10.98 -0.85 -7.58
N GLY A 109 -11.06 0.16 -6.70
CA GLY A 109 -12.10 0.30 -5.68
C GLY A 109 -11.94 -0.60 -4.44
N LYS A 110 -11.01 -1.56 -4.44
CA LYS A 110 -10.77 -2.44 -3.30
C LYS A 110 -9.67 -1.88 -2.39
N VAL A 111 -9.91 -1.84 -1.09
CA VAL A 111 -8.88 -1.40 -0.13
C VAL A 111 -7.78 -2.46 -0.03
N VAL A 112 -6.57 -2.08 -0.42
CA VAL A 112 -5.38 -2.96 -0.40
C VAL A 112 -4.43 -2.62 0.74
N ARG A 113 -4.53 -1.42 1.31
CA ARG A 113 -3.68 -0.97 2.41
C ARG A 113 -4.35 0.09 3.26
N ARG A 114 -4.05 0.07 4.56
CA ARG A 114 -4.51 1.02 5.57
C ARG A 114 -3.41 1.20 6.60
N GLU A 115 -3.14 2.44 7.00
CA GLU A 115 -2.20 2.73 8.07
C GLU A 115 -2.41 4.14 8.60
N ASN A 116 -1.81 4.41 9.75
CA ASN A 116 -1.69 5.75 10.32
C ASN A 116 -0.27 6.25 10.13
N CYS A 117 -0.12 7.53 9.83
CA CYS A 117 1.16 8.24 9.88
C CYS A 117 1.08 9.33 10.94
N PHE A 118 2.18 9.59 11.64
CA PHE A 118 2.21 10.49 12.79
C PHE A 118 2.86 11.85 12.46
N SER A 119 3.23 12.07 11.20
CA SER A 119 3.75 13.34 10.71
C SER A 119 3.55 13.53 9.22
N VAL A 120 3.63 14.78 8.74
CA VAL A 120 3.64 15.12 7.31
C VAL A 120 4.79 14.41 6.58
N LYS A 121 5.97 14.35 7.21
CA LYS A 121 7.16 13.71 6.61
C LYS A 121 6.96 12.21 6.42
N GLU A 122 6.37 11.54 7.41
CA GLU A 122 6.05 10.13 7.34
C GLU A 122 5.01 9.84 6.26
N ALA A 123 3.91 10.60 6.24
CA ALA A 123 2.87 10.47 5.21
C ALA A 123 3.46 10.68 3.80
N LEU A 124 4.28 11.71 3.60
CA LEU A 124 5.00 11.97 2.35
C LEU A 124 5.83 10.77 1.91
N ASN A 125 6.72 10.29 2.78
CA ASN A 125 7.61 9.17 2.47
C ASN A 125 6.81 7.91 2.11
N ARG A 126 5.71 7.66 2.83
CA ARG A 126 4.85 6.51 2.60
C ARG A 126 4.14 6.61 1.25
N ILE A 127 3.58 7.77 0.92
CA ILE A 127 2.92 8.03 -0.37
C ILE A 127 3.92 7.88 -1.52
N ILE A 128 5.13 8.44 -1.40
CA ILE A 128 6.19 8.29 -2.41
C ILE A 128 6.53 6.80 -2.63
N SER A 129 6.68 6.04 -1.55
CA SER A 129 6.96 4.60 -1.62
C SER A 129 5.84 3.84 -2.32
N ILE A 130 4.58 4.12 -1.96
CA ILE A 130 3.40 3.52 -2.58
C ILE A 130 3.37 3.84 -4.08
N VAL A 131 3.50 5.12 -4.45
CA VAL A 131 3.52 5.56 -5.85
C VAL A 131 4.64 4.88 -6.63
N LYS A 132 5.86 4.85 -6.08
CA LYS A 132 7.01 4.19 -6.72
C LYS A 132 6.75 2.71 -6.95
N ASN A 133 6.11 2.03 -6.00
CA ASN A 133 5.80 0.60 -6.12
C ASN A 133 4.75 0.33 -7.19
N PHE A 134 3.68 1.13 -7.24
CA PHE A 134 2.64 0.97 -8.27
C PHE A 134 3.11 1.37 -9.67
N ARG A 135 4.05 2.31 -9.81
CA ARG A 135 4.61 2.69 -11.11
C ARG A 135 5.49 1.63 -11.76
N LYS A 136 6.01 0.68 -10.98
CA LYS A 136 6.74 -0.48 -11.53
C LYS A 136 5.79 -1.49 -12.20
N MET A 137 4.48 -1.24 -12.16
CA MET A 137 3.44 -2.12 -12.66
C MET A 137 2.68 -1.40 -13.77
N GLN A 138 1.90 -2.14 -14.56
CA GLN A 138 1.00 -1.53 -15.53
C GLN A 138 -0.20 -0.94 -14.77
N VAL A 139 -0.08 0.34 -14.41
CA VAL A 139 -1.14 1.12 -13.79
C VAL A 139 -1.51 2.31 -14.67
N SER A 140 -2.76 2.35 -15.13
CA SER A 140 -3.22 3.38 -16.06
C SER A 140 -3.37 4.75 -15.38
N SER A 141 -3.76 4.78 -14.10
CA SER A 141 -3.86 6.04 -13.35
C SER A 141 -3.55 5.90 -11.86
N ILE A 142 -2.83 6.87 -11.32
CA ILE A 142 -2.58 7.03 -9.88
C ILE A 142 -3.09 8.39 -9.45
N ARG A 143 -3.92 8.40 -8.40
CA ARG A 143 -4.44 9.62 -7.78
C ARG A 143 -4.14 9.65 -6.29
N VAL A 144 -3.82 10.82 -5.77
CA VAL A 144 -3.72 11.07 -4.32
C VAL A 144 -4.79 12.08 -3.95
N LYS A 145 -5.69 11.68 -3.06
CA LYS A 145 -6.82 12.47 -2.60
C LYS A 145 -6.62 12.86 -1.15
N ILE A 146 -6.71 14.15 -0.86
CA ILE A 146 -6.46 14.69 0.47
C ILE A 146 -7.76 15.30 0.99
N GLY A 147 -8.19 14.83 2.15
CA GLY A 147 -9.35 15.34 2.87
C GLY A 147 -9.19 16.81 3.24
N ASN A 148 -10.31 17.40 3.63
CA ASN A 148 -10.33 18.79 4.08
C ASN A 148 -9.87 18.92 5.54
N GLY A 149 -9.86 17.84 6.33
CA GLY A 149 -9.23 17.69 7.65
C GLY A 149 -8.90 18.97 8.41
N VAL A 150 -7.68 19.05 8.94
CA VAL A 150 -7.15 20.30 9.52
C VAL A 150 -6.42 21.09 8.42
N PRO A 151 -6.83 22.34 8.10
CA PRO A 151 -6.29 23.11 6.97
C PRO A 151 -4.76 23.20 6.94
N GLU A 152 -4.15 23.45 8.10
CA GLU A 152 -2.68 23.56 8.22
C GLU A 152 -1.95 22.28 7.77
N TYR A 153 -2.40 21.11 8.22
CA TYR A 153 -1.79 19.83 7.85
C TYR A 153 -2.05 19.48 6.38
N LYS A 154 -3.26 19.78 5.89
CA LYS A 154 -3.63 19.61 4.49
C LYS A 154 -2.72 20.42 3.56
N GLU A 155 -2.59 21.72 3.81
CA GLU A 155 -1.79 22.63 2.97
C GLU A 155 -0.31 22.27 2.99
N LYS A 156 0.24 21.96 4.18
CA LYS A 156 1.62 21.47 4.32
C LYS A 156 1.83 20.22 3.49
N LEU A 157 0.92 19.24 3.59
CA LEU A 157 1.02 17.97 2.86
C LEU A 157 0.89 18.17 1.34
N LEU A 158 -0.08 18.95 0.88
CA LEU A 158 -0.25 19.29 -0.54
C LEU A 158 1.02 19.92 -1.13
N LYS A 159 1.62 20.88 -0.43
CA LYS A 159 2.82 21.57 -0.88
C LYS A 159 4.02 20.62 -1.05
N VAL A 160 4.25 19.72 -0.09
CA VAL A 160 5.36 18.77 -0.17
C VAL A 160 5.10 17.65 -1.19
N LEU A 161 3.85 17.20 -1.34
CA LEU A 161 3.48 16.20 -2.33
C LEU A 161 3.53 16.74 -3.74
N ASP A 162 3.09 17.99 -3.95
CA ASP A 162 3.26 18.63 -5.23
C ASP A 162 4.72 18.56 -5.60
N LYS A 163 5.64 19.04 -4.75
CA LYS A 163 7.11 18.97 -4.93
C LYS A 163 7.64 17.56 -5.24
N ALA A 164 7.25 16.54 -4.47
CA ALA A 164 7.88 15.23 -4.55
C ALA A 164 7.32 14.29 -5.63
N LEU A 165 6.04 14.40 -5.99
CA LEU A 165 5.40 13.41 -6.86
C LEU A 165 5.65 13.71 -8.35
N PRO A 166 5.70 12.68 -9.23
CA PRO A 166 5.72 12.89 -10.68
C PRO A 166 4.44 13.56 -11.19
N LEU A 167 4.52 14.43 -12.21
CA LEU A 167 3.38 15.24 -12.69
C LEU A 167 2.18 14.44 -13.20
N ASN A 168 2.38 13.21 -13.66
CA ASN A 168 1.29 12.31 -14.10
C ASN A 168 0.51 11.68 -12.92
N VAL A 169 0.90 11.94 -11.67
CA VAL A 169 0.07 11.62 -10.50
C VAL A 169 -0.88 12.78 -10.23
N VAL A 170 -2.17 12.51 -10.28
CA VAL A 170 -3.23 13.50 -10.05
C VAL A 170 -3.36 13.75 -8.55
N LEU A 171 -3.28 15.02 -8.14
CA LEU A 171 -3.58 15.45 -6.78
C LEU A 171 -5.00 16.00 -6.74
N GLU A 172 -5.79 15.60 -5.74
CA GLU A 172 -7.15 16.10 -5.53
C GLU A 172 -7.36 16.53 -4.08
N SER A 173 -8.12 17.60 -3.89
CA SER A 173 -8.69 17.99 -2.61
C SER A 173 -10.13 17.48 -2.52
N VAL A 174 -10.47 16.77 -1.44
CA VAL A 174 -11.80 16.19 -1.26
C VAL A 174 -12.53 16.89 -0.13
N SER A 175 -13.76 17.35 -0.40
CA SER A 175 -14.61 17.90 0.64
C SER A 175 -15.21 16.80 1.51
N GLU A 176 -15.05 16.97 2.82
CA GLU A 176 -15.68 16.11 3.82
C GLU A 176 -17.08 16.58 4.20
N ALA A 177 -17.55 17.73 3.69
CA ALA A 177 -18.87 18.27 3.99
C ALA A 177 -19.98 17.18 3.90
N GLY A 178 -20.77 17.07 4.97
CA GLY A 178 -21.79 16.01 5.15
C GLY A 178 -21.42 14.87 6.11
N THR A 179 -20.31 14.96 6.87
CA THR A 179 -19.86 13.90 7.81
C THR A 179 -20.05 14.20 9.31
N ASN A 180 -20.84 15.20 9.69
CA ASN A 180 -21.23 15.42 11.10
C ASN A 180 -22.35 14.45 11.53
N ARG A 181 -22.01 13.17 11.71
CA ARG A 181 -22.77 12.24 12.57
C ARG A 181 -21.81 11.30 13.26
N TYR A 182 -21.12 11.79 14.29
CA TYR A 182 -20.50 10.92 15.29
C TYR A 182 -20.80 11.45 16.69
N THR A 183 -21.59 10.67 17.42
CA THR A 183 -21.97 10.84 18.82
C THR A 183 -20.74 10.76 19.74
N SER A 184 -20.85 11.42 20.88
CA SER A 184 -19.78 11.82 21.82
C SER A 184 -19.02 10.71 22.56
N GLU A 185 -19.21 9.43 22.22
CA GLU A 185 -18.71 8.30 23.02
C GLU A 185 -17.34 7.73 22.57
N GLU A 186 -16.83 8.09 21.39
CA GLU A 186 -15.67 7.39 20.78
C GLU A 186 -14.32 8.10 20.94
N LYS A 187 -14.03 8.76 22.07
CA LYS A 187 -12.70 9.41 22.27
C LYS A 187 -11.51 8.43 22.21
N HIS A 188 -11.72 7.14 22.52
CA HIS A 188 -10.67 6.11 22.63
C HIS A 188 -10.28 5.42 21.30
N ARG A 189 -10.92 5.73 20.17
CA ARG A 189 -10.67 5.08 18.86
C ARG A 189 -10.14 6.03 17.78
N ARG A 190 -9.44 7.11 18.18
CA ARG A 190 -9.07 8.21 17.27
C ARG A 190 -8.31 7.73 16.01
N GLY A 191 -7.29 6.88 16.15
CA GLY A 191 -6.56 6.34 14.99
C GLY A 191 -7.34 5.38 14.08
N MET A 192 -8.44 4.78 14.54
CA MET A 192 -9.32 3.99 13.65
C MET A 192 -10.24 4.90 12.82
N ARG A 193 -10.63 6.07 13.36
CA ARG A 193 -11.44 7.04 12.64
C ARG A 193 -10.69 7.62 11.45
N ASP A 194 -9.43 7.99 11.65
CA ASP A 194 -8.60 8.59 10.61
C ASP A 194 -8.47 7.65 9.40
N ILE A 195 -8.30 6.33 9.64
CA ILE A 195 -8.29 5.30 8.58
C ILE A 195 -9.64 5.22 7.84
N VAL A 196 -10.76 5.25 8.57
CA VAL A 196 -12.11 5.19 7.97
C VAL A 196 -12.37 6.42 7.11
N SER A 197 -11.98 7.60 7.58
CA SER A 197 -12.02 8.84 6.81
C SER A 197 -11.18 8.73 5.55
N ALA A 198 -9.94 8.23 5.64
CA ALA A 198 -9.06 8.06 4.48
C ALA A 198 -9.66 7.14 3.40
N ILE A 199 -10.35 6.06 3.80
CA ILE A 199 -11.06 5.18 2.86
C ILE A 199 -12.19 5.94 2.15
N ARG A 200 -12.98 6.73 2.89
CA ARG A 200 -14.06 7.54 2.32
C ARG A 200 -13.54 8.61 1.36
N ILE A 201 -12.45 9.28 1.74
CA ILE A 201 -11.77 10.28 0.92
C ILE A 201 -11.31 9.64 -0.41
N ALA A 202 -10.70 8.45 -0.36
CA ALA A 202 -10.31 7.73 -1.57
C ALA A 202 -11.50 7.44 -2.51
N GLY A 203 -12.67 7.11 -1.93
CA GLY A 203 -13.89 6.78 -2.67
C GLY A 203 -14.66 7.97 -3.25
N ARG A 204 -14.46 9.20 -2.74
CA ARG A 204 -15.22 10.40 -3.16
C ARG A 204 -14.57 11.13 -4.32
N ASN A 205 -15.35 11.87 -5.09
CA ASN A 205 -14.80 12.81 -6.08
C ASN A 205 -14.17 14.02 -5.37
N GLY A 206 -13.02 14.46 -5.86
CA GLY A 206 -12.32 15.65 -5.39
C GLY A 206 -12.13 16.69 -6.48
N GLN A 207 -11.79 17.91 -6.06
CA GLN A 207 -11.34 18.98 -6.93
C GLN A 207 -9.86 18.76 -7.26
N ILE A 208 -9.51 18.78 -8.55
CA ILE A 208 -8.12 18.63 -8.99
C ILE A 208 -7.29 19.81 -8.47
N PHE A 209 -6.22 19.49 -7.76
CA PHE A 209 -5.23 20.46 -7.31
C PHE A 209 -4.30 20.81 -8.47
N GLN A 210 -4.21 22.10 -8.81
CA GLN A 210 -3.31 22.57 -9.84
C GLN A 210 -1.86 22.42 -9.38
N ARG A 211 -1.15 21.52 -10.05
CA ARG A 211 0.25 21.21 -9.74
C ARG A 211 1.19 22.23 -10.33
N ARG A 212 2.43 22.29 -9.83
CA ARG A 212 3.47 23.10 -10.46
C ARG A 212 3.56 22.77 -11.95
N ARG A 213 3.77 23.80 -12.78
CA ARG A 213 4.14 23.60 -14.18
C ARG A 213 5.60 23.13 -14.23
N LYS A 214 5.94 22.27 -15.20
CA LYS A 214 7.34 22.15 -15.63
C LYS A 214 7.68 23.54 -16.17
N ASN A 215 8.40 24.36 -15.41
CA ASN A 215 9.17 25.40 -16.07
C ASN A 215 10.08 24.65 -17.02
N ALA A 216 9.91 24.90 -18.32
CA ALA A 216 10.88 24.47 -19.31
C ALA A 216 12.26 24.81 -18.74
N GLU A 217 13.14 23.82 -18.70
CA GLU A 217 14.55 24.02 -18.46
C GLU A 217 14.97 25.14 -19.42
N LYS A 218 15.06 26.36 -18.88
CA LYS A 218 15.58 27.51 -19.60
C LYS A 218 17.09 27.33 -19.56
N SER A 219 17.59 26.95 -20.73
CA SER A 219 18.90 27.31 -21.32
C SER A 219 20.14 26.87 -20.57
#